data_AF-A0A2U3LF85-F1
#
_entry.id   AF-A0A2U3LF85-F1
#
_cell.length_a   1.000
_cell.length_b   1.000
_cell.length_c   1.000
_cell.angle_alpha   90.00
_cell.angle_beta   90.00
_cell.angle_gamma   90.00
#
_symmetry.space_group_name_H-M   'P 1'
#
loop_
_entity.id
_entity.type
_entity.pdbx_description
1 polymer ?
#
loop_
_entity_poly.entity_id
_entity_poly.type
_entity_poly.pdbx_seq_one_letter_code
_entity_poly.pdbx_strand_id
1 'polypeptide(L)'
;MPKSKLSVFLSLLLVFFSGAVLGAFAYRLYMVKSVLSTGVAAAPNRRPDPEEFLRQRLAEMRDQVKVDDQQLQQIQQIYEQTREQFGQIHKKMSEQSRAIDANQVAKIKSVLRPDQIPLYDQLRARHEADRKRDAERKQRREPPTK
;
A
#
# COMPACT_ATOMS: atom_id res chain seq x y z
N MET A 1 23.97 52.76 13.31
CA MET A 1 23.29 51.48 12.99
C MET A 1 24.31 50.44 12.55
N PRO A 2 24.67 49.45 13.39
CA PRO A 2 25.41 48.28 12.91
C PRO A 2 24.64 47.01 13.29
N LYS A 3 23.60 46.68 12.53
CA LYS A 3 22.89 45.39 12.68
C LYS A 3 23.01 44.68 11.35
N SER A 4 23.86 43.65 11.23
CA SER A 4 23.70 42.77 10.06
C SER A 4 24.40 41.42 10.19
N LYS A 5 25.69 41.33 10.53
CA LYS A 5 26.41 40.07 10.28
C LYS A 5 26.10 38.94 11.28
N LEU A 6 26.02 39.27 12.57
CA LEU A 6 25.75 38.28 13.64
C LEU A 6 24.31 37.76 13.64
N SER A 7 23.33 38.63 13.36
CA SER A 7 21.92 38.25 13.30
C SER A 7 21.60 37.43 12.04
N VAL A 8 22.24 37.74 10.91
CA VAL A 8 22.14 36.92 9.68
C VAL A 8 22.77 35.55 9.89
N PHE A 9 23.94 35.48 10.52
CA PHE A 9 24.57 34.20 10.85
C PHE A 9 23.71 33.34 11.79
N LEU A 10 23.12 33.95 12.83
CA LEU A 10 22.26 33.24 13.77
C LEU A 10 20.96 32.76 13.10
N SER A 11 20.40 33.55 12.17
CA SER A 11 19.22 33.17 11.41
C SER A 11 19.52 32.01 10.45
N LEU A 12 20.68 32.00 9.80
CA LEU A 12 21.12 30.90 8.94
C LEU A 12 21.35 29.62 9.74
N LEU A 13 21.96 29.74 10.93
CA LEU A 13 22.14 28.61 11.84
C LEU A 13 20.79 28.03 12.25
N LEU A 14 19.81 28.88 12.59
CA LEU A 14 18.49 28.46 13.00
C LEU A 14 17.72 27.77 11.86
N VAL A 15 17.80 28.28 10.63
CA VAL A 15 17.25 27.62 9.44
C VAL A 15 17.92 26.26 9.21
N PHE A 16 19.25 26.17 9.32
CA PHE A 16 19.99 24.92 9.17
C PHE A 16 19.60 23.88 10.23
N PHE A 17 19.52 24.27 11.50
CA PHE A 17 19.08 23.39 12.58
C PHE A 17 17.61 22.98 12.44
N SER A 18 16.73 23.87 11.95
CA SER A 18 15.33 23.51 11.66
C SER A 18 15.22 22.44 10.56
N GLY A 19 16.06 22.54 9.52
CA GLY A 19 16.17 21.53 8.48
C GLY A 19 16.74 20.20 8.99
N ALA A 20 17.72 20.24 9.89
CA ALA A 20 18.30 19.05 10.52
C ALA A 20 17.29 18.31 11.40
N VAL A 21 16.48 19.03 12.19
CA VAL A 21 15.40 18.43 12.99
C VAL A 21 14.34 17.80 12.09
N LEU A 22 13.95 18.48 11.00
CA LEU A 22 12.98 17.93 10.05
C LEU A 22 13.53 16.71 9.30
N GLY A 23 14.80 16.73 8.91
CA GLY A 23 15.50 15.60 8.29
C GLY A 23 15.64 14.41 9.23
N ALA A 24 15.96 14.65 10.52
CA ALA A 24 16.00 13.61 11.55
C ALA A 24 14.61 13.01 11.78
N PHE A 25 13.55 13.82 11.81
CA PHE A 25 12.17 13.34 11.91
C PHE A 25 11.74 12.51 10.70
N ALA A 26 12.06 12.96 9.48
CA ALA A 26 11.78 12.23 8.25
C ALA A 26 12.52 10.89 8.21
N TYR A 27 13.81 10.89 8.58
CA TYR A 27 14.62 9.67 8.70
C TYR A 27 14.04 8.70 9.72
N ARG A 28 13.62 9.20 10.89
CA ARG A 28 13.02 8.38 11.97
C ARG A 28 11.66 7.82 11.55
N LEU A 29 10.83 8.56 10.81
CA LEU A 29 9.54 8.06 10.29
C LEU A 29 9.73 7.03 9.16
N TYR A 30 10.71 7.22 8.27
CA TYR A 30 11.03 6.25 7.23
C TYR A 30 11.67 4.98 7.79
N MET A 31 12.59 5.10 8.76
CA MET A 31 13.18 3.95 9.45
C MET A 31 12.16 3.21 10.32
N VAL A 32 11.26 3.90 11.02
CA VAL A 32 10.19 3.23 11.78
C VAL A 32 9.27 2.44 10.84
N LYS A 33 9.00 2.94 9.63
CA LYS A 33 8.32 2.16 8.59
C LYS A 33 9.12 0.96 8.06
N SER A 34 10.46 1.01 8.04
CA SER A 34 11.28 -0.12 7.59
C SER A 34 11.53 -1.18 8.68
N VAL A 35 11.59 -0.80 9.96
CA VAL A 35 11.87 -1.73 11.09
C VAL A 35 10.61 -2.39 11.65
N LEU A 36 9.40 -1.87 11.37
CA LEU A 36 8.13 -2.59 11.61
C LEU A 36 7.93 -3.84 10.73
N SER A 37 8.88 -4.14 9.84
CA SER A 37 8.90 -5.40 9.05
C SER A 37 9.71 -6.53 9.72
N THR A 38 10.32 -6.29 10.88
CA THR A 38 11.08 -7.31 11.62
C THR A 38 10.81 -7.18 13.12
N GLY A 39 9.86 -7.95 13.66
CA GLY A 39 9.82 -8.23 15.09
C GLY A 39 8.56 -7.88 15.89
N VAL A 40 7.41 -7.71 15.27
CA VAL A 40 6.14 -7.87 16.01
C VAL A 40 5.55 -9.20 15.57
N ALA A 41 5.26 -10.06 16.54
CA ALA A 41 4.50 -11.29 16.36
C ALA A 41 3.39 -11.03 15.33
N ALA A 42 3.35 -11.87 14.30
CA ALA A 42 2.34 -11.79 13.25
C ALA A 42 0.95 -11.90 13.89
N ALA A 43 0.39 -10.77 14.29
CA ALA A 43 -1.03 -10.64 14.51
C ALA A 43 -1.66 -11.16 13.21
N PRO A 44 -2.62 -12.10 13.28
CA PRO A 44 -3.21 -12.66 12.09
C PRO A 44 -3.78 -11.51 11.30
N ASN A 45 -3.18 -11.24 10.15
CA ASN A 45 -3.58 -10.22 9.19
C ASN A 45 -4.86 -10.72 8.51
N ARG A 46 -5.90 -10.98 9.29
CA ARG A 46 -7.25 -11.21 8.81
C ARG A 46 -7.63 -9.91 8.13
N ARG A 47 -7.63 -9.91 6.80
CA ARG A 47 -8.39 -8.90 6.08
C ARG A 47 -9.83 -9.06 6.58
N PRO A 48 -10.40 -8.04 7.26
CA PRO A 48 -11.78 -8.14 7.71
C PRO A 48 -12.65 -8.46 6.51
N ASP A 49 -13.64 -9.34 6.70
CA ASP A 49 -14.64 -9.57 5.67
C ASP A 49 -15.26 -8.21 5.28
N PRO A 50 -15.36 -7.85 3.99
CA PRO A 50 -15.89 -6.55 3.57
C PRO A 50 -17.24 -6.20 4.20
N GLU A 51 -18.10 -7.19 4.45
CA GLU A 51 -19.38 -6.97 5.12
C GLU A 51 -19.22 -6.69 6.61
N GLU A 52 -18.35 -7.44 7.30
CA GLU A 52 -18.03 -7.19 8.71
C GLU A 52 -17.44 -5.80 8.91
N PHE A 53 -16.55 -5.37 8.01
CA PHE A 53 -15.97 -4.03 8.03
C PHE A 53 -17.04 -2.94 7.86
N LEU A 54 -17.97 -3.11 6.91
CA LEU A 54 -19.05 -2.17 6.69
C LEU A 54 -19.97 -2.10 7.91
N ARG A 55 -20.35 -3.26 8.47
CA ARG A 55 -21.19 -3.33 9.68
C ARG A 55 -20.54 -2.61 10.85
N GLN A 56 -19.24 -2.83 11.07
CA GLN A 56 -18.49 -2.12 12.12
C GLN A 56 -18.51 -0.61 11.88
N ARG A 57 -18.28 -0.15 10.64
CA ARG A 57 -18.30 1.29 10.32
C ARG A 57 -19.66 1.92 10.53
N LEU A 58 -20.74 1.25 10.14
CA LEU A 58 -22.09 1.74 10.38
C LEU A 58 -22.43 1.78 11.87
N ALA A 59 -22.00 0.77 12.64
CA ALA A 59 -22.14 0.77 14.10
C ALA A 59 -21.38 1.95 14.73
N GLU A 60 -20.14 2.20 14.32
CA GLU A 60 -19.36 3.37 14.77
C GLU A 60 -20.07 4.70 14.46
N MET A 61 -20.67 4.84 13.27
CA MET A 61 -21.43 6.05 12.92
C MET A 61 -22.66 6.24 13.80
N ARG A 62 -23.40 5.17 14.08
CA ARG A 62 -24.57 5.23 14.96
C ARG A 62 -24.18 5.50 16.42
N ASP A 63 -23.11 4.89 16.91
CA ASP A 63 -22.72 4.95 18.31
C ASP A 63 -21.92 6.20 18.66
N GLN A 64 -21.06 6.68 17.76
CA GLN A 64 -20.16 7.81 18.04
C GLN A 64 -20.64 9.10 17.40
N VAL A 65 -21.10 9.04 16.14
CA VAL A 65 -21.57 10.21 15.40
C VAL A 65 -23.07 10.46 15.62
N LYS A 66 -23.78 9.48 16.20
CA LYS A 66 -25.20 9.58 16.57
C LYS A 66 -26.10 9.92 15.38
N VAL A 67 -25.75 9.36 14.21
CA VAL A 67 -26.56 9.51 12.99
C VAL A 67 -27.91 8.83 13.14
N ASP A 68 -28.94 9.41 12.55
CA ASP A 68 -30.28 8.82 12.50
C ASP A 68 -30.37 7.70 11.44
N ASP A 69 -31.49 6.96 11.41
CA ASP A 69 -31.65 5.82 10.51
C ASP A 69 -31.67 6.24 9.02
N GLN A 70 -32.15 7.44 8.69
CA GLN A 70 -32.15 7.96 7.32
C GLN A 70 -30.71 8.29 6.88
N GLN A 71 -29.94 8.94 7.75
CA GLN A 71 -28.53 9.24 7.54
C GLN A 71 -27.70 7.96 7.42
N LEU A 72 -27.99 6.94 8.23
CA LEU A 72 -27.28 5.66 8.20
C LEU A 72 -27.46 4.93 6.86
N GLN A 73 -28.68 4.95 6.30
CA GLN A 73 -28.94 4.40 4.97
C GLN A 73 -28.17 5.15 3.87
N GLN A 74 -28.11 6.47 3.94
CA GLN A 74 -27.33 7.27 2.98
C GLN A 74 -25.83 6.97 3.10
N ILE A 75 -25.30 6.86 4.31
CA ILE A 75 -23.89 6.51 4.55
C ILE A 75 -23.57 5.11 4.02
N GLN A 76 -24.46 4.13 4.21
CA GLN A 76 -24.31 2.79 3.65
C GLN A 76 -24.22 2.84 2.12
N GLN A 77 -25.10 3.59 1.46
CA GLN A 77 -25.07 3.77 0.00
C GLN A 77 -23.75 4.41 -0.47
N ILE A 78 -23.23 5.41 0.25
CA ILE A 78 -21.94 6.05 -0.06
C ILE A 78 -20.80 5.04 0.01
N TYR A 79 -20.77 4.18 1.03
CA TYR A 79 -19.73 3.15 1.14
C TYR A 79 -19.82 2.12 0.00
N GLU A 80 -21.02 1.69 -0.39
CA GLU A 80 -21.18 0.73 -1.49
C GLU A 80 -20.77 1.33 -2.83
N GLN A 81 -21.19 2.57 -3.13
CA GLN A 81 -20.75 3.30 -4.33
C GLN A 81 -19.22 3.45 -4.37
N THR A 82 -18.61 3.77 -3.22
CA THR A 82 -17.16 3.88 -3.10
C THR A 82 -16.49 2.52 -3.36
N ARG A 83 -17.04 1.44 -2.82
CA ARG A 83 -16.55 0.07 -3.06
C ARG A 83 -16.58 -0.28 -4.54
N GLU A 84 -17.68 0.03 -5.23
CA GLU A 84 -17.81 -0.18 -6.67
C GLU A 84 -16.75 0.60 -7.47
N GLN A 85 -16.54 1.88 -7.13
CA GLN A 85 -15.51 2.72 -7.77
C GLN A 85 -14.11 2.13 -7.60
N PHE A 86 -13.75 1.69 -6.39
CA PHE A 86 -12.48 1.01 -6.15
C PHE A 86 -12.37 -0.31 -6.92
N GLY A 87 -13.47 -1.07 -7.02
CA GLY A 87 -13.54 -2.28 -7.84
C GLY A 87 -13.26 -2.01 -9.32
N GLN A 88 -13.82 -0.94 -9.88
CA GLN A 88 -13.56 -0.52 -11.26
C GLN A 88 -12.11 -0.09 -11.47
N ILE A 89 -11.55 0.71 -10.55
CA ILE A 89 -10.13 1.11 -10.58
C ILE A 89 -9.24 -0.12 -10.53
N HIS A 90 -9.52 -1.08 -9.66
CA HIS A 90 -8.73 -2.29 -9.53
C HIS A 90 -8.74 -3.13 -10.82
N LYS A 91 -9.90 -3.28 -11.46
CA LYS A 91 -10.01 -3.96 -12.77
C LYS A 91 -9.15 -3.27 -13.83
N LYS A 92 -9.29 -1.94 -13.97
CA LYS A 92 -8.52 -1.14 -14.92
C LYS A 92 -7.01 -1.24 -14.66
N MET A 93 -6.59 -1.11 -13.41
CA MET A 93 -5.19 -1.25 -13.03
C MET A 93 -4.66 -2.65 -13.34
N SER A 94 -5.44 -3.71 -13.07
CA SER A 94 -5.05 -5.09 -13.36
C SER A 94 -4.81 -5.31 -14.86
N GLU A 95 -5.67 -4.76 -15.71
CA GLU A 95 -5.50 -4.79 -17.16
C GLU A 95 -4.26 -4.02 -17.62
N GLN A 96 -4.06 -2.81 -17.09
CA GLN A 96 -2.88 -2.00 -17.39
C GLN A 96 -1.58 -2.67 -16.94
N SER A 97 -1.56 -3.26 -15.75
CA SER A 97 -0.41 -4.01 -15.25
C SER A 97 -0.08 -5.20 -16.15
N ARG A 98 -1.08 -5.96 -16.61
CA ARG A 98 -0.88 -7.05 -17.58
C ARG A 98 -0.25 -6.57 -18.88
N ALA A 99 -0.72 -5.43 -19.41
CA ALA A 99 -0.17 -4.85 -20.62
C ALA A 99 1.29 -4.39 -20.43
N ILE A 100 1.60 -3.77 -19.29
CA ILE A 100 2.97 -3.34 -18.95
C ILE A 100 3.90 -4.56 -18.85
N ASP A 101 3.48 -5.62 -18.14
CA ASP A 101 4.25 -6.85 -18.02
C ASP A 101 4.50 -7.50 -19.39
N ALA A 102 3.49 -7.57 -20.25
CA ALA A 102 3.62 -8.11 -21.60
C ALA A 102 4.63 -7.30 -22.44
N ASN A 103 4.56 -5.97 -22.37
CA ASN A 103 5.49 -5.09 -23.08
C ASN A 103 6.93 -5.25 -22.57
N GLN A 104 7.12 -5.30 -21.25
CA GLN A 104 8.43 -5.53 -20.65
C GLN A 104 9.04 -6.84 -21.14
N VAL A 105 8.25 -7.91 -21.16
CA VAL A 105 8.68 -9.23 -21.63
C VAL A 105 9.09 -9.20 -23.09
N ALA A 106 8.30 -8.55 -23.94
CA ALA A 106 8.64 -8.40 -25.36
C ALA A 106 9.97 -7.67 -25.55
N LYS A 107 10.21 -6.58 -24.81
CA LYS A 107 11.48 -5.82 -24.83
C LYS A 107 12.67 -6.63 -24.32
N ILE A 108 12.47 -7.46 -23.30
CA ILE A 108 13.52 -8.36 -22.82
C ILE A 108 13.81 -9.40 -23.90
N LYS A 109 12.78 -10.06 -24.45
CA LYS A 109 12.96 -11.06 -25.50
C LYS A 109 13.64 -10.51 -26.76
N SER A 110 13.43 -9.24 -27.11
CA SER A 110 14.05 -8.63 -28.30
C SER A 110 15.56 -8.44 -28.18
N VAL A 111 16.13 -8.46 -26.97
CA VAL A 111 17.59 -8.35 -26.76
C VAL A 111 18.26 -9.68 -26.44
N LEU A 112 17.47 -10.75 -26.28
CA LEU A 112 17.98 -12.10 -26.03
C LEU A 112 18.29 -12.80 -27.34
N ARG A 113 19.33 -13.65 -27.32
CA ARG A 113 19.58 -14.58 -28.43
C ARG A 113 18.51 -15.68 -28.48
N PRO A 114 18.28 -16.31 -29.64
CA PRO A 114 17.27 -17.37 -29.77
C PRO A 114 17.42 -18.53 -28.78
N ASP A 115 18.65 -18.93 -28.44
CA ASP A 115 18.95 -19.98 -27.45
C ASP A 115 18.55 -19.59 -26.00
N GLN A 116 18.47 -18.29 -25.70
CA GLN A 116 18.22 -17.77 -24.36
C GLN A 116 16.73 -17.58 -24.07
N ILE A 117 15.88 -17.45 -25.10
CA ILE A 117 14.44 -17.20 -24.95
C ILE A 117 13.74 -18.31 -24.13
N PRO A 118 13.97 -19.62 -24.41
CA PRO A 118 13.35 -20.69 -23.62
C PRO A 118 13.79 -20.69 -22.14
N LEU A 119 15.06 -20.35 -21.87
CA LEU A 119 15.60 -20.25 -20.51
C LEU A 119 14.90 -19.13 -19.72
N TYR A 120 14.68 -17.98 -20.38
CA TYR A 120 13.96 -16.86 -19.77
C TYR A 120 12.49 -17.19 -19.51
N ASP A 121 11.81 -17.88 -20.44
CA ASP A 121 10.43 -18.31 -20.24
C ASP A 121 10.29 -19.29 -19.07
N GLN A 122 11.23 -20.23 -18.93
CA GLN A 122 11.28 -21.15 -17.78
C GLN A 122 11.49 -20.41 -16.46
N LEU A 123 12.40 -19.42 -16.43
CA LEU A 123 12.65 -18.59 -15.25
C LEU A 123 11.37 -17.85 -14.82
N ARG A 124 10.64 -17.27 -15.77
CA ARG A 124 9.37 -16.57 -15.49
C ARG A 124 8.31 -17.52 -14.96
N ALA A 125 8.14 -18.69 -15.58
CA ALA A 125 7.18 -19.70 -15.13
C ALA A 125 7.46 -20.15 -13.70
N ARG A 126 8.74 -20.34 -13.35
CA ARG A 126 9.16 -20.65 -11.97
C ARG A 126 8.73 -19.54 -11.01
N HIS A 127 9.06 -18.29 -11.29
CA HIS A 127 8.68 -17.17 -10.43
C HIS A 127 7.16 -17.02 -10.28
N GLU A 128 6.38 -17.28 -11.34
CA GLU A 128 4.93 -17.27 -11.24
C GLU A 128 4.41 -18.40 -10.34
N ALA A 129 4.97 -19.61 -10.47
CA ALA A 129 4.63 -20.72 -9.61
C ALA A 129 4.99 -20.44 -8.14
N ASP A 130 6.16 -19.83 -7.89
CA ASP A 130 6.59 -19.42 -6.54
C ASP A 130 5.58 -18.44 -5.93
N ARG A 131 5.17 -17.41 -6.69
CA ARG A 131 4.15 -16.44 -6.25
C ARG A 131 2.80 -17.09 -5.95
N LYS A 132 2.35 -18.04 -6.78
CA LYS A 132 1.10 -18.79 -6.55
C LYS A 132 1.19 -19.62 -5.27
N ARG A 133 2.29 -20.35 -5.08
CA ARG A 133 2.50 -21.14 -3.85
C ARG A 133 2.57 -20.28 -2.60
N ASP A 134 3.18 -19.10 -2.67
CA ASP A 134 3.19 -18.17 -1.54
C ASP A 134 1.80 -17.60 -1.24
N ALA A 135 1.00 -17.32 -2.27
CA ALA A 135 -0.39 -16.90 -2.10
C ALA A 135 -1.24 -18.02 -1.48
N GLU A 136 -1.15 -19.25 -1.99
CA GLU A 136 -1.83 -20.42 -1.46
C GLU A 136 -1.40 -20.74 -0.02
N ARG A 137 -0.11 -20.61 0.29
CA ARG A 137 0.43 -20.82 1.65
C ARG A 137 -0.10 -19.77 2.63
N LYS A 138 -0.25 -18.51 2.19
CA LYS A 138 -0.91 -17.49 2.99
C LYS A 138 -2.37 -17.85 3.24
N GLN A 139 -3.09 -18.28 2.20
CA GLN A 139 -4.50 -18.68 2.30
C GLN A 139 -4.70 -19.92 3.18
N ARG A 140 -3.84 -20.95 3.09
CA ARG A 140 -3.93 -22.16 3.94
C ARG A 140 -3.57 -21.93 5.41
N ARG A 141 -2.82 -20.87 5.70
CA ARG A 141 -2.50 -20.46 7.08
C ARG A 141 -3.64 -19.68 7.73
N GLU A 142 -4.67 -19.31 6.97
CA GLU A 142 -5.91 -18.76 7.48
C GLU A 142 -6.85 -19.94 7.82
N PRO A 143 -7.31 -20.10 9.08
CA PRO A 143 -8.25 -21.16 9.42
C PRO A 143 -9.62 -20.93 8.74
N PRO A 144 -10.39 -21.98 8.42
CA PRO A 144 -11.69 -21.84 7.77
C PRO A 144 -12.63 -21.03 8.68
N THR A 145 -13.14 -19.92 8.15
CA THR A 145 -14.23 -19.13 8.74
C THR A 145 -15.47 -20.02 8.84
N LYS A 146 -15.97 -20.20 10.06
CA LYS A 146 -17.29 -20.78 10.34
C LYS A 146 -18.33 -19.68 10.38
#